data_AF-A0A956ZNN4-F1
#
_entry.id   AF-A0A956ZNN4-F1
#
_cell.length_a   1.000
_cell.length_b   1.000
_cell.length_c   1.000
_cell.angle_alpha   90.00
_cell.angle_beta   90.00
_cell.angle_gamma   90.00
#
_symmetry.space_group_name_H-M   'P 1'
#
loop_
_entity.id
_entity.type
_entity.pdbx_description
1 polymer ?
#
loop_
_entity_poly.entity_id
_entity_poly.type
_entity_poly.pdbx_seq_one_letter_code
_entity_poly.pdbx_strand_id
1 'polypeptide(L)'
;MNNPVVLRGLNELAQYRDEFVTEPEQPRTTEVAAPPPDLDAHPDQLVQAMLRSARELQQLVELDAAARREAESVLEQHRRLRQEADRYRQLERDAREVVERALKAVATAFLPSSQEQADQHVANASAVATVAANRLKAIEAEMSELEEREELSRLVVLEREEREAHQREERALAAIERAKALASEHKENEALRLLGSLLKGNPNLPAVASSYDTIRRQAHAVKTIEIEKALAEARRLHRREPQHAAEILGALDLAGMPYVLVREVYGCWLDSCRRLRLEGAVHYSPATGKGAVLIPDEGSETRLKVVSAIGLAGWSTDRRFAATALRSARPLAA
;
A
#
# COMPACT_ATOMS: atom_id res chain seq x y z
N MET A 1 -14.48 -24.22 -23.06
CA MET A 1 -13.41 -25.11 -22.55
C MET A 1 -12.11 -24.65 -23.18
N ASN A 2 -11.35 -23.77 -22.51
CA ASN A 2 -10.11 -23.21 -23.05
C ASN A 2 -8.93 -24.02 -22.52
N ASN A 3 -8.39 -24.93 -23.35
CA ASN A 3 -7.12 -25.56 -23.03
C ASN A 3 -5.97 -24.58 -23.31
N PRO A 4 -5.07 -24.32 -22.35
CA PRO A 4 -3.95 -23.43 -22.57
C PRO A 4 -2.94 -24.05 -23.53
N VAL A 5 -2.72 -23.40 -24.68
CA VAL A 5 -1.63 -23.75 -25.61
C VAL A 5 -0.34 -23.14 -25.09
N VAL A 6 0.64 -23.98 -24.77
CA VAL A 6 1.98 -23.54 -24.35
C VAL A 6 2.92 -23.61 -25.55
N LEU A 7 3.24 -22.45 -26.12
CA LEU A 7 4.18 -22.33 -27.23
C LEU A 7 5.62 -22.47 -26.73
N ARG A 8 6.42 -23.34 -27.37
CA ARG A 8 7.83 -23.58 -27.02
C ARG A 8 8.81 -22.82 -27.92
N GLY A 9 8.32 -22.09 -28.91
CA GLY A 9 9.14 -21.22 -29.75
C GLY A 9 8.33 -20.30 -30.67
N LEU A 10 8.97 -19.22 -31.15
CA LEU A 10 8.35 -18.20 -32.00
C LEU A 10 7.86 -18.73 -33.36
N ASN A 11 8.40 -19.85 -33.85
CA ASN A 11 7.96 -20.45 -35.12
C ASN A 11 6.59 -21.13 -35.01
N GLU A 12 6.17 -21.53 -33.81
CA GLU A 12 4.87 -22.18 -33.58
C GLU A 12 3.70 -21.19 -33.67
N LEU A 13 3.95 -19.88 -33.58
CA LEU A 13 2.95 -18.82 -33.82
C LEU A 13 2.43 -18.80 -35.26
N ALA A 14 3.22 -19.28 -36.23
CA ALA A 14 2.79 -19.28 -37.63
C ALA A 14 1.60 -20.22 -37.89
N GLN A 15 1.43 -21.26 -37.07
CA GLN A 15 0.33 -22.23 -37.18
C GLN A 15 -1.01 -21.70 -36.66
N TYR A 16 -0.98 -20.65 -35.85
CA TYR A 16 -2.17 -20.00 -35.28
C TYR A 16 -2.49 -18.66 -35.96
N ARG A 17 -1.77 -18.30 -37.03
CA ARG A 17 -1.91 -17.01 -37.73
C ARG A 17 -3.35 -16.72 -38.16
N ASP A 18 -4.10 -17.75 -38.55
CA ASP A 18 -5.45 -17.62 -39.08
C ASP A 18 -6.55 -17.69 -38.00
N GLU A 19 -6.23 -18.10 -36.77
CA GLU A 19 -7.18 -18.10 -35.62
C GLU A 19 -7.33 -16.72 -34.98
N PHE A 20 -6.40 -15.79 -35.23
CA PHE A 20 -6.41 -14.44 -34.67
C PHE A 20 -6.84 -13.35 -35.66
N VAL A 21 -7.31 -13.72 -36.86
CA VAL A 21 -7.89 -12.76 -37.81
C VAL A 21 -9.34 -12.45 -37.38
N THR A 22 -9.49 -11.78 -36.24
CA THR A 22 -10.57 -10.80 -36.10
C THR A 22 -10.23 -9.66 -37.04
N GLU A 23 -11.09 -9.43 -38.03
CA GLU A 23 -11.06 -8.20 -38.83
C GLU A 23 -10.79 -7.03 -37.88
N PRO A 24 -9.71 -6.25 -38.07
CA PRO A 24 -9.57 -5.03 -37.30
C PRO A 24 -10.77 -4.17 -37.63
N GLU A 25 -11.55 -3.79 -36.61
CA GLU A 25 -12.45 -2.66 -36.68
C GLU A 25 -11.70 -1.56 -37.43
N GLN A 26 -12.30 -1.10 -38.54
CA GLN A 26 -11.70 -0.07 -39.37
C GLN A 26 -11.21 1.04 -38.44
N PRO A 27 -9.90 1.36 -38.42
CA PRO A 27 -9.45 2.51 -37.67
C PRO A 27 -10.25 3.68 -38.20
N ARG A 28 -11.02 4.33 -37.30
CA ARG A 28 -11.61 5.65 -37.56
C ARG A 28 -10.54 6.44 -38.30
N THR A 29 -10.83 6.81 -39.53
CA THR A 29 -9.97 7.64 -40.36
C THR A 29 -9.71 8.93 -39.60
N THR A 30 -8.67 8.95 -38.77
CA THR A 30 -7.90 10.17 -38.56
C THR A 30 -7.43 10.54 -39.95
N GLU A 31 -8.04 11.57 -40.53
CA GLU A 31 -7.51 12.24 -41.69
C GLU A 31 -6.01 12.43 -41.46
N VAL A 32 -5.21 11.68 -42.22
CA VAL A 32 -3.77 11.85 -42.25
C VAL A 32 -3.56 13.28 -42.75
N ALA A 33 -3.17 14.16 -41.83
CA ALA A 33 -2.84 15.54 -42.15
C ALA A 33 -1.89 15.55 -43.35
N ALA A 34 -2.20 16.41 -44.33
CA ALA A 34 -1.38 16.59 -45.52
C ALA A 34 0.10 16.76 -45.14
N PRO A 35 1.04 16.20 -45.93
CA PRO A 35 2.46 16.32 -45.63
C PRO A 35 2.82 17.81 -45.49
N PRO A 36 3.66 18.19 -44.49
CA PRO A 36 4.03 19.57 -44.28
C PRO A 36 4.68 20.14 -45.54
N PRO A 37 4.37 21.39 -45.94
CA PRO A 37 5.03 22.04 -47.06
C PRO A 37 6.54 22.10 -46.81
N ASP A 38 7.32 22.06 -47.90
CA ASP A 38 8.79 22.05 -47.88
C ASP A 38 9.34 23.15 -46.96
N LEU A 39 10.00 22.73 -45.87
CA LEU A 39 10.30 23.57 -44.70
C LEU A 39 11.21 24.76 -45.05
N ASP A 40 12.02 24.63 -46.10
CA ASP A 40 12.98 25.65 -46.55
C ASP A 40 12.38 26.65 -47.53
N ALA A 41 11.26 26.34 -48.19
CA ALA A 41 10.70 27.17 -49.25
C ALA A 41 9.89 28.36 -48.72
N HIS A 42 9.19 28.19 -47.58
CA HIS A 42 8.22 29.17 -47.09
C HIS A 42 8.11 29.24 -45.54
N PRO A 43 9.11 29.77 -44.82
CA PRO A 43 9.08 29.88 -43.35
C PRO A 43 7.88 30.70 -42.83
N ASP A 44 7.44 31.71 -43.56
CA ASP A 44 6.26 32.51 -43.20
C ASP A 44 4.96 31.69 -43.23
N GLN A 45 4.85 30.69 -44.11
CA GLN A 45 3.69 29.80 -44.18
C GLN A 45 3.64 28.85 -42.98
N LEU A 46 4.81 28.41 -42.48
CA LEU A 46 4.90 27.61 -41.25
C LEU A 46 4.52 28.42 -40.01
N VAL A 47 5.01 29.67 -39.91
CA VAL A 47 4.62 30.58 -38.82
C VAL A 47 3.11 30.83 -38.86
N GLN A 48 2.53 31.07 -40.04
CA GLN A 48 1.09 31.23 -40.22
C GLN A 48 0.31 29.97 -39.84
N ALA A 49 0.80 28.78 -40.21
CA ALA A 49 0.19 27.50 -39.84
C ALA A 49 0.26 27.27 -38.32
N MET A 50 1.40 27.51 -37.68
CA MET A 50 1.55 27.41 -36.23
C MET A 50 0.65 28.40 -35.49
N LEU A 51 0.55 29.66 -35.95
CA LEU A 51 -0.34 30.65 -35.35
C LEU A 51 -1.81 30.27 -35.53
N ARG A 52 -2.18 29.66 -36.66
CA ARG A 52 -3.53 29.13 -36.88
C ARG A 52 -3.82 27.96 -35.95
N SER A 53 -2.94 26.96 -35.87
CA SER A 53 -3.11 25.82 -34.97
C SER A 53 -3.12 26.25 -33.50
N ALA A 54 -2.34 27.26 -33.11
CA ALA A 54 -2.40 27.80 -31.75
C ALA A 54 -3.76 28.44 -31.44
N ARG A 55 -4.35 29.18 -32.39
CA ARG A 55 -5.71 29.74 -32.25
C ARG A 55 -6.78 28.66 -32.22
N GLU A 56 -6.66 27.63 -33.07
CA GLU A 56 -7.57 26.48 -33.08
C GLU A 56 -7.51 25.71 -31.75
N LEU A 57 -6.31 25.46 -31.22
CA LEU A 57 -6.13 24.86 -29.90
C LEU A 57 -6.72 25.72 -28.78
N GLN A 58 -6.54 27.05 -28.85
CA GLN A 58 -7.14 27.95 -27.87
C GLN A 58 -8.67 27.91 -27.93
N GLN A 59 -9.27 27.90 -29.13
CA GLN A 59 -10.71 27.76 -29.30
C GLN A 59 -11.21 26.42 -28.77
N LEU A 60 -10.49 25.31 -29.01
CA LEU A 60 -10.83 24.00 -28.47
C LEU A 60 -10.80 23.98 -26.94
N VAL A 61 -9.80 24.61 -26.31
CA VAL A 61 -9.72 24.74 -24.84
C VAL A 61 -10.88 25.56 -24.29
N GLU A 62 -11.25 26.66 -24.96
CA GLU A 62 -12.39 27.50 -24.54
C GLU A 62 -13.73 26.75 -24.66
N LEU A 63 -13.91 25.97 -25.73
CA LEU A 63 -15.08 25.11 -25.93
C LEU A 63 -15.16 23.98 -24.89
N ASP A 64 -14.04 23.30 -24.60
CA ASP A 64 -13.97 22.27 -23.57
C ASP A 64 -14.25 22.84 -22.18
N ALA A 65 -13.70 24.01 -21.86
CA ALA A 65 -13.97 24.70 -20.60
C ALA A 65 -15.44 25.17 -20.48
N ALA A 66 -16.11 25.49 -21.60
CA ALA A 66 -17.54 25.78 -21.60
C ALA A 66 -18.37 24.51 -21.37
N ALA A 67 -18.07 23.43 -22.09
CA ALA A 67 -18.72 22.13 -21.92
C ALA A 67 -18.57 21.59 -20.50
N ARG A 68 -17.37 21.72 -19.90
CA ARG A 68 -17.13 21.33 -18.50
C ARG A 68 -17.98 22.13 -17.51
N ARG A 69 -18.12 23.45 -17.70
CA ARG A 69 -18.98 24.29 -16.84
C ARG A 69 -20.46 23.89 -16.97
N GLU A 70 -20.92 23.56 -18.17
CA GLU A 70 -22.27 23.06 -18.38
C GLU A 70 -22.47 21.71 -17.68
N ALA A 71 -21.55 20.76 -17.88
CA ALA A 71 -21.59 19.46 -17.22
C ALA A 71 -21.54 19.56 -15.68
N GLU A 72 -20.76 20.48 -15.12
CA GLU A 72 -20.72 20.78 -13.68
C GLU A 72 -22.08 21.30 -13.18
N SER A 73 -22.75 22.16 -13.95
CA SER A 73 -24.09 22.66 -13.63
C SER A 73 -25.15 21.55 -13.65
N VAL A 74 -25.06 20.63 -14.62
CA VAL A 74 -25.94 19.45 -14.72
C VAL A 74 -25.68 18.50 -13.55
N LEU A 75 -24.43 18.32 -13.15
CA LEU A 75 -24.05 17.51 -11.99
C LEU A 75 -24.56 18.13 -10.68
N GLU A 76 -24.55 19.45 -10.54
CA GLU A 76 -25.17 20.13 -9.39
C GLU A 76 -26.70 19.96 -9.39
N GLN A 77 -27.34 20.05 -10.55
CA GLN A 77 -28.78 19.76 -10.70
C GLN A 77 -29.10 18.31 -10.30
N HIS A 78 -28.32 17.33 -10.76
CA HIS A 78 -28.47 15.92 -10.39
C HIS A 78 -28.36 15.73 -8.88
N ARG A 79 -27.38 16.37 -8.22
CA ARG A 79 -27.24 16.33 -6.75
C ARG A 79 -28.46 16.91 -6.03
N ARG A 80 -29.03 18.01 -6.53
CA ARG A 80 -30.25 18.62 -5.95
C ARG A 80 -31.46 17.69 -6.11
N LEU A 81 -31.67 17.14 -7.30
CA LEU A 81 -32.75 16.17 -7.56
C LEU A 81 -32.62 14.93 -6.67
N ARG A 82 -31.40 14.44 -6.44
CA ARG A 82 -31.15 13.32 -5.53
C ARG A 82 -31.55 13.65 -4.08
N GLN A 83 -31.20 14.84 -3.59
CA GLN A 83 -31.61 15.30 -2.26
C GLN A 83 -33.13 15.47 -2.15
N GLU A 84 -33.79 15.98 -3.20
CA GLU A 84 -35.25 16.09 -3.25
C GLU A 84 -35.92 14.72 -3.26
N ALA A 85 -35.41 13.76 -4.06
CA ALA A 85 -35.90 12.39 -4.08
C ALA A 85 -35.84 11.75 -2.68
N ASP A 86 -34.73 11.93 -1.96
CA ASP A 86 -34.60 11.39 -0.60
C ASP A 86 -35.60 12.02 0.38
N ARG A 87 -35.89 13.32 0.25
CA ARG A 87 -36.94 13.99 1.03
C ARG A 87 -38.34 13.44 0.72
N TYR A 88 -38.67 13.24 -0.57
CA TYR A 88 -39.96 12.66 -0.96
C TYR A 88 -40.11 11.20 -0.55
N ARG A 89 -39.03 10.40 -0.57
CA ARG A 89 -39.01 9.03 -0.02
C ARG A 89 -39.31 9.02 1.47
N GLN A 90 -38.73 9.96 2.21
CA GLN A 90 -39.02 10.07 3.65
C GLN A 90 -40.48 10.47 3.88
N LEU A 91 -40.98 11.47 3.15
CA LEU A 91 -42.37 11.91 3.24
C LEU A 91 -43.37 10.78 2.91
N GLU A 92 -43.09 9.97 1.89
CA GLU A 92 -43.91 8.81 1.53
C GLU A 92 -43.93 7.76 2.66
N ARG A 93 -42.77 7.46 3.27
CA ARG A 93 -42.69 6.53 4.41
C ARG A 93 -43.48 7.04 5.61
N ASP A 94 -43.29 8.31 5.97
CA ASP A 94 -43.97 8.93 7.11
C ASP A 94 -45.49 8.95 6.87
N ALA A 95 -45.94 9.29 5.65
CA ALA A 95 -47.35 9.27 5.28
C ALA A 95 -47.96 7.86 5.35
N ARG A 96 -47.25 6.82 4.89
CA ARG A 96 -47.69 5.42 5.03
C ARG A 96 -47.79 4.98 6.48
N GLU A 97 -46.84 5.37 7.33
CA GLU A 97 -46.89 5.06 8.75
C GLU A 97 -48.10 5.72 9.43
N VAL A 98 -48.42 6.97 9.08
CA VAL A 98 -49.62 7.67 9.56
C VAL A 98 -50.89 6.96 9.10
N VAL A 99 -50.96 6.50 7.84
CA VAL A 99 -52.10 5.71 7.34
C VAL A 99 -52.27 4.44 8.16
N GLU A 100 -51.19 3.67 8.40
CA GLU A 100 -51.27 2.43 9.16
C GLU A 100 -51.75 2.66 10.60
N ARG A 101 -51.22 3.71 11.27
CA ARG A 101 -51.63 4.09 12.62
C ARG A 101 -53.08 4.56 12.67
N ALA A 102 -53.52 5.35 11.70
CA ALA A 102 -54.89 5.85 11.62
C ALA A 102 -55.89 4.70 11.35
N LEU A 103 -55.56 3.74 10.48
CA LEU A 103 -56.39 2.54 10.27
C LEU A 103 -56.53 1.69 11.54
N LYS A 104 -55.45 1.52 12.32
CA LYS A 104 -55.53 0.86 13.63
C LYS A 104 -56.43 1.62 14.61
N ALA A 105 -56.37 2.95 14.58
CA ALA A 105 -57.24 3.80 15.40
C ALA A 105 -58.71 3.67 14.98
N VAL A 106 -59.03 3.68 13.69
CA VAL A 106 -60.40 3.43 13.18
C VAL A 106 -60.93 2.09 13.68
N ALA A 107 -60.11 1.03 13.62
CA ALA A 107 -60.51 -0.32 14.02
C ALA A 107 -60.71 -0.49 15.55
N THR A 108 -60.13 0.38 16.37
CA THR A 108 -60.14 0.26 17.85
C THR A 108 -60.91 1.38 18.55
N ALA A 109 -61.26 2.46 17.84
CA ALA A 109 -61.95 3.60 18.41
C ALA A 109 -63.39 3.26 18.79
N PHE A 110 -63.76 3.58 20.04
CA PHE A 110 -65.09 3.37 20.60
C PHE A 110 -66.07 4.52 20.28
N LEU A 111 -65.56 5.75 20.10
CA LEU A 111 -66.38 6.93 19.82
C LEU A 111 -66.49 7.17 18.31
N PRO A 112 -67.70 7.44 17.78
CA PRO A 112 -67.90 7.74 16.35
C PRO A 112 -67.09 8.95 15.86
N SER A 113 -66.95 9.99 16.68
CA SER A 113 -66.16 11.17 16.33
C SER A 113 -64.66 10.88 16.19
N SER A 114 -64.14 9.94 16.97
CA SER A 114 -62.75 9.49 16.87
C SER A 114 -62.53 8.60 15.64
N GLN A 115 -63.53 7.82 15.22
CA GLN A 115 -63.50 7.08 13.97
C GLN A 115 -63.47 8.03 12.77
N GLU A 116 -64.37 9.01 12.74
CA GLU A 116 -64.47 9.99 11.64
C GLU A 116 -63.19 10.85 11.51
N GLN A 117 -62.58 11.25 12.63
CA GLN A 117 -61.28 11.94 12.62
C GLN A 117 -60.15 11.04 12.10
N ALA A 118 -60.11 9.77 12.52
CA ALA A 118 -59.11 8.83 12.05
C ALA A 118 -59.28 8.52 10.56
N ASP A 119 -60.51 8.40 10.05
CA ASP A 119 -60.82 8.26 8.62
C ASP A 119 -60.34 9.49 7.83
N GLN A 120 -60.55 10.70 8.35
CA GLN A 120 -60.03 11.93 7.71
C GLN A 120 -58.49 11.92 7.66
N HIS A 121 -57.81 11.43 8.69
CA HIS A 121 -56.37 11.28 8.69
C HIS A 121 -55.88 10.22 7.69
N VAL A 122 -56.60 9.11 7.54
CA VAL A 122 -56.33 8.11 6.49
C VAL A 122 -56.44 8.73 5.11
N ALA A 123 -57.52 9.47 4.82
CA ALA A 123 -57.73 10.11 3.53
C ALA A 123 -56.62 11.12 3.21
N ASN A 124 -56.30 12.00 4.17
CA ASN A 124 -55.27 13.02 3.99
C ASN A 124 -53.86 12.41 3.81
N ALA A 125 -53.48 11.45 4.66
CA ALA A 125 -52.16 10.82 4.58
C ALA A 125 -52.01 9.95 3.31
N SER A 126 -53.08 9.30 2.86
CA SER A 126 -53.08 8.55 1.59
C SER A 126 -52.92 9.47 0.37
N ALA A 127 -53.52 10.67 0.41
CA ALA A 127 -53.33 11.67 -0.64
C ALA A 127 -51.89 12.19 -0.66
N VAL A 128 -51.31 12.49 0.51
CA VAL A 128 -49.90 12.92 0.63
C VAL A 128 -48.95 11.83 0.14
N ALA A 129 -49.15 10.57 0.52
CA ALA A 129 -48.33 9.44 0.05
C ALA A 129 -48.38 9.30 -1.48
N THR A 130 -49.57 9.48 -2.07
CA THR A 130 -49.77 9.41 -3.53
C THR A 130 -49.05 10.55 -4.25
N VAL A 131 -49.15 11.78 -3.74
CA VAL A 131 -48.45 12.95 -4.30
C VAL A 131 -46.94 12.78 -4.18
N ALA A 132 -46.44 12.33 -3.03
CA ALA A 132 -45.02 12.06 -2.81
C ALA A 132 -44.49 10.98 -3.75
N ALA A 133 -45.21 9.87 -3.93
CA ALA A 133 -44.84 8.80 -4.85
C ALA A 133 -44.83 9.25 -6.32
N ASN A 134 -45.83 10.04 -6.74
CA ASN A 134 -45.87 10.59 -8.10
C ASN A 134 -44.72 11.57 -8.35
N ARG A 135 -44.41 12.43 -7.38
CA ARG A 135 -43.29 13.37 -7.50
C ARG A 135 -41.94 12.64 -7.49
N LEU A 136 -41.80 11.60 -6.66
CA LEU A 136 -40.60 10.74 -6.66
C LEU A 136 -40.38 10.10 -8.03
N LYS A 137 -41.43 9.53 -8.65
CA LYS A 137 -41.33 8.97 -10.01
C LYS A 137 -40.91 10.00 -11.04
N ALA A 138 -41.43 11.23 -10.96
CA ALA A 138 -41.04 12.30 -11.87
C ALA A 138 -39.55 12.68 -11.69
N ILE A 139 -39.10 12.82 -10.44
CA ILE A 139 -37.69 13.11 -10.13
C ILE A 139 -36.77 11.97 -10.57
N GLU A 140 -37.19 10.70 -10.39
CA GLU A 140 -36.42 9.54 -10.84
C GLU A 140 -36.31 9.46 -12.37
N ALA A 141 -37.37 9.85 -13.10
CA ALA A 141 -37.31 9.98 -14.56
C ALA A 141 -36.36 11.10 -14.99
N GLU A 142 -36.47 12.30 -14.39
CA GLU A 142 -35.56 13.42 -14.65
C GLU A 142 -34.10 13.06 -14.34
N MET A 143 -33.82 12.33 -13.25
CA MET A 143 -32.47 11.85 -12.92
C MET A 143 -31.95 10.83 -13.95
N SER A 144 -32.80 9.91 -14.42
CA SER A 144 -32.41 8.92 -15.44
C SER A 144 -32.02 9.60 -16.76
N GLU A 145 -32.76 10.62 -17.19
CA GLU A 145 -32.43 11.40 -18.39
C GLU A 145 -31.10 12.15 -18.26
N LEU A 146 -30.76 12.61 -17.05
CA LEU A 146 -29.48 13.26 -16.79
C LEU A 146 -28.31 12.26 -16.71
N GLU A 147 -28.56 11.05 -16.21
CA GLU A 147 -27.54 9.98 -16.11
C GLU A 147 -27.16 9.39 -17.47
N GLU A 148 -28.07 9.43 -18.46
CA GLU A 148 -27.80 9.03 -19.84
C GLU A 148 -26.78 9.95 -20.55
N ARG A 149 -26.53 11.16 -20.01
CA ARG A 149 -25.53 12.08 -20.58
C ARG A 149 -24.11 11.60 -20.26
N GLU A 150 -23.32 11.36 -21.30
CA GLU A 150 -21.94 10.87 -21.18
C GLU A 150 -21.04 11.81 -20.36
N GLU A 151 -21.27 13.12 -20.45
CA GLU A 151 -20.52 14.15 -19.73
C GLU A 151 -20.65 14.02 -18.19
N LEU A 152 -21.85 13.70 -17.71
CA LEU A 152 -22.11 13.52 -16.28
C LEU A 152 -21.47 12.23 -15.77
N SER A 153 -21.54 11.15 -16.55
CA SER A 153 -20.86 9.89 -16.23
C SER A 153 -19.34 10.09 -16.11
N ARG A 154 -18.72 10.83 -17.02
CA ARG A 154 -17.28 11.16 -16.97
C ARG A 154 -16.92 11.99 -15.72
N LEU A 155 -17.70 13.03 -15.40
CA LEU A 155 -17.45 13.84 -14.20
C LEU A 155 -17.61 13.05 -12.90
N VAL A 156 -18.59 12.15 -12.82
CA VAL A 156 -18.79 11.29 -11.64
C VAL A 156 -17.62 10.32 -11.46
N VAL A 157 -17.05 9.79 -12.54
CA VAL A 157 -15.83 8.95 -12.48
C VAL A 157 -14.65 9.78 -11.98
N LEU A 158 -14.43 10.97 -12.54
CA LEU A 158 -13.34 11.87 -12.09
C LEU A 158 -13.47 12.23 -10.60
N GLU A 159 -14.69 12.59 -10.14
CA GLU A 159 -14.90 12.88 -8.72
C GLU A 159 -14.63 11.66 -7.82
N ARG A 160 -14.95 10.44 -8.28
CA ARG A 160 -14.62 9.22 -7.55
C ARG A 160 -13.11 9.01 -7.49
N GLU A 161 -12.41 9.20 -8.60
CA GLU A 161 -10.95 9.08 -8.66
C GLU A 161 -10.25 10.10 -7.75
N GLU A 162 -10.69 11.36 -7.75
CA GLU A 162 -10.19 12.41 -6.85
C GLU A 162 -10.45 12.08 -5.38
N ARG A 163 -11.66 11.64 -5.03
CA ARG A 163 -11.99 11.22 -3.66
C ARG A 163 -11.18 10.02 -3.22
N GLU A 164 -10.98 9.04 -4.09
CA GLU A 164 -10.12 7.90 -3.79
C GLU A 164 -8.66 8.32 -3.63
N ALA A 165 -8.16 9.22 -4.45
CA ALA A 165 -6.80 9.76 -4.33
C ALA A 165 -6.63 10.47 -2.98
N HIS A 166 -7.56 11.35 -2.61
CA HIS A 166 -7.54 12.00 -1.29
C HIS A 166 -7.63 11.00 -0.14
N GLN A 167 -8.51 10.00 -0.21
CA GLN A 167 -8.58 8.96 0.83
C GLN A 167 -7.28 8.14 0.91
N ARG A 168 -6.61 7.88 -0.22
CA ARG A 168 -5.30 7.21 -0.23
C ARG A 168 -4.24 8.07 0.44
N GLU A 169 -4.22 9.37 0.18
CA GLU A 169 -3.33 10.34 0.83
C GLU A 169 -3.58 10.43 2.33
N GLU A 170 -4.84 10.56 2.76
CA GLU A 170 -5.21 10.60 4.19
C GLU A 170 -4.80 9.32 4.91
N ARG A 171 -5.04 8.14 4.30
CA ARG A 171 -4.61 6.85 4.87
C ARG A 171 -3.08 6.77 4.96
N ALA A 172 -2.36 7.29 3.98
CA ALA A 172 -0.90 7.33 4.00
C ALA A 172 -0.39 8.24 5.12
N LEU A 173 -0.98 9.43 5.30
CA LEU A 173 -0.65 10.35 6.40
C LEU A 173 -0.92 9.73 7.77
N ALA A 174 -2.10 9.11 7.95
CA ALA A 174 -2.43 8.41 9.20
C ALA A 174 -1.46 7.26 9.51
N ALA A 175 -1.03 6.53 8.48
CA ALA A 175 -0.03 5.47 8.63
C ALA A 175 1.36 6.02 8.98
N ILE A 176 1.76 7.16 8.41
CA ILE A 176 3.00 7.86 8.77
C ILE A 176 2.98 8.28 10.24
N GLU A 177 1.90 8.91 10.70
CA GLU A 177 1.79 9.34 12.09
C GLU A 177 1.81 8.15 13.05
N ARG A 178 1.12 7.05 12.69
CA ARG A 178 1.19 5.80 13.46
C ARG A 178 2.60 5.20 13.49
N ALA A 179 3.33 5.25 12.37
CA ALA A 179 4.70 4.77 12.32
C ALA A 179 5.66 5.62 13.18
N LYS A 180 5.48 6.95 13.19
CA LYS A 180 6.24 7.85 14.07
C LYS A 180 5.94 7.57 15.54
N ALA A 181 4.68 7.33 15.91
CA ALA A 181 4.30 6.96 17.27
C ALA A 181 4.99 5.64 17.70
N LEU A 182 4.94 4.61 16.85
CA LEU A 182 5.65 3.34 17.09
C LEU A 182 7.17 3.54 17.23
N ALA A 183 7.78 4.38 16.40
CA ALA A 183 9.20 4.70 16.51
C ALA A 183 9.53 5.43 17.83
N SER A 184 8.65 6.32 18.31
CA SER A 184 8.83 6.97 19.62
C SER A 184 8.69 6.02 20.81
N GLU A 185 7.99 4.90 20.64
CA GLU A 185 7.85 3.82 21.62
C GLU A 185 8.98 2.77 21.54
N HIS A 186 10.06 3.03 20.81
CA HIS A 186 11.15 2.05 20.55
C HIS A 186 10.69 0.78 19.84
N LYS A 187 9.65 0.88 19.00
CA LYS A 187 9.14 -0.20 18.14
C LYS A 187 9.46 0.08 16.67
N GLU A 188 10.71 0.38 16.36
CA GLU A 188 11.14 0.81 15.03
C GLU A 188 10.91 -0.26 13.96
N ASN A 189 11.06 -1.55 14.31
CA ASN A 189 10.80 -2.66 13.38
C ASN A 189 9.33 -2.74 12.94
N GLU A 190 8.39 -2.48 13.86
CA GLU A 190 6.97 -2.46 13.54
C GLU A 190 6.62 -1.25 12.67
N ALA A 191 7.20 -0.08 12.98
CA ALA A 191 7.06 1.14 12.19
C ALA A 191 7.57 0.93 10.75
N LEU A 192 8.75 0.33 10.59
CA LEU A 192 9.32 0.02 9.27
C LEU A 192 8.48 -1.02 8.51
N ARG A 193 7.92 -2.02 9.19
CA ARG A 193 7.02 -2.99 8.55
C ARG A 193 5.74 -2.34 8.04
N LEU A 194 5.14 -1.44 8.83
CA LEU A 194 3.93 -0.70 8.46
C LEU A 194 4.19 0.14 7.20
N LEU A 195 5.22 0.99 7.24
CA LEU A 195 5.59 1.85 6.11
C LEU A 195 6.06 1.07 4.88
N GLY A 196 6.78 -0.04 5.08
CA GLY A 196 7.24 -0.91 4.00
C GLY A 196 6.11 -1.59 3.25
N SER A 197 5.03 -1.97 3.95
CA SER A 197 3.83 -2.51 3.29
C SER A 197 3.11 -1.44 2.45
N LEU A 198 3.06 -0.21 2.96
CA LEU A 198 2.42 0.91 2.29
C LEU A 198 3.21 1.40 1.06
N LEU A 199 4.54 1.40 1.14
CA LEU A 199 5.43 1.75 0.03
C LEU A 199 5.33 0.73 -1.12
N LYS A 200 5.15 -0.56 -0.83
CA LYS A 200 4.89 -1.59 -1.86
C LYS A 200 3.57 -1.37 -2.60
N GLY A 201 2.53 -0.94 -1.88
CA GLY A 201 1.23 -0.63 -2.46
C GLY A 201 1.19 0.71 -3.19
N ASN A 202 2.01 1.68 -2.76
CA ASN A 202 2.02 3.05 -3.28
C ASN A 202 3.46 3.58 -3.46
N PRO A 203 4.15 3.19 -4.54
CA PRO A 203 5.56 3.55 -4.76
C PRO A 203 5.81 5.06 -4.94
N ASN A 204 4.80 5.80 -5.41
CA ASN A 204 4.91 7.21 -5.79
C ASN A 204 4.62 8.20 -4.65
N LEU A 205 4.57 7.76 -3.39
CA LEU A 205 4.31 8.65 -2.25
C LEU A 205 5.62 9.07 -1.56
N PRO A 206 6.18 10.26 -1.88
CA PRO A 206 7.48 10.69 -1.36
C PRO A 206 7.50 10.87 0.16
N ALA A 207 6.38 11.29 0.76
CA ALA A 207 6.26 11.46 2.21
C ALA A 207 6.47 10.14 2.99
N VAL A 208 5.97 9.03 2.43
CA VAL A 208 6.10 7.69 3.01
C VAL A 208 7.54 7.21 2.92
N ALA A 209 8.17 7.37 1.75
CA ALA A 209 9.57 7.02 1.52
C ALA A 209 10.52 7.80 2.45
N SER A 210 10.32 9.12 2.56
CA SER A 210 11.09 9.99 3.45
C SER A 210 10.95 9.59 4.93
N SER A 211 9.72 9.30 5.37
CA SER A 211 9.46 8.86 6.74
C SER A 211 10.08 7.49 7.03
N TYR A 212 10.00 6.56 6.06
CA TYR A 212 10.63 5.25 6.16
C TYR A 212 12.15 5.37 6.32
N ASP A 213 12.81 6.18 5.49
CA ASP A 213 14.25 6.39 5.58
C ASP A 213 14.68 7.06 6.88
N THR A 214 13.87 8.00 7.38
CA THR A 214 14.15 8.67 8.66
C THR A 214 14.12 7.67 9.82
N ILE A 215 13.06 6.88 9.93
CA ILE A 215 12.92 5.85 10.97
C ILE A 215 14.00 4.79 10.81
N ARG A 216 14.35 4.40 9.58
CA ARG A 216 15.42 3.44 9.31
C ARG A 216 16.78 3.93 9.79
N ARG A 217 17.10 5.21 9.56
CA ARG A 217 18.35 5.83 10.05
C ARG A 217 18.36 5.91 11.57
N GLN A 218 17.24 6.27 12.19
CA GLN A 218 17.10 6.30 13.65
C GLN A 218 17.32 4.91 14.25
N ALA A 219 16.66 3.88 13.72
CA ALA A 219 16.82 2.50 14.17
C ALA A 219 18.27 2.02 14.05
N HIS A 220 18.94 2.37 12.94
CA HIS A 220 20.35 2.06 12.72
C HIS A 220 21.26 2.77 13.73
N ALA A 221 20.99 4.04 14.03
CA ALA A 221 21.73 4.80 15.04
C ALA A 221 21.57 4.22 16.45
N VAL A 222 20.34 3.88 16.85
CA VAL A 222 20.05 3.23 18.15
C VAL A 222 20.80 1.90 18.26
N LYS A 223 20.67 1.04 17.24
CA LYS A 223 21.38 -0.25 17.18
C LYS A 223 22.90 -0.08 17.26
N THR A 224 23.45 0.94 16.60
CA THR A 224 24.89 1.24 16.66
C THR A 224 25.31 1.60 18.09
N ILE A 225 24.57 2.47 18.76
CA ILE A 225 24.84 2.87 20.15
C ILE A 225 24.76 1.67 21.10
N GLU A 226 23.78 0.78 20.93
CA GLU A 226 23.64 -0.43 21.74
C GLU A 226 24.83 -1.38 21.57
N ILE A 227 25.28 -1.58 20.34
CA ILE A 227 26.46 -2.41 20.04
C ILE A 227 27.73 -1.78 20.63
N GLU A 228 27.90 -0.46 20.52
CA GLU A 228 29.05 0.23 21.10
C GLU A 228 29.05 0.14 22.64
N LYS A 229 27.88 0.25 23.28
CA LYS A 229 27.73 0.04 24.73
C LYS A 229 28.11 -1.39 25.13
N ALA A 230 27.57 -2.39 24.43
CA ALA A 230 27.89 -3.80 24.67
C ALA A 230 29.38 -4.09 24.45
N LEU A 231 30.00 -3.47 23.44
CA LEU A 231 31.44 -3.56 23.20
C LEU A 231 32.25 -2.93 24.34
N ALA A 232 31.85 -1.75 24.82
CA ALA A 232 32.51 -1.09 25.94
C ALA A 232 32.40 -1.91 27.24
N GLU A 233 31.24 -2.52 27.50
CA GLU A 233 31.02 -3.41 28.62
C GLU A 233 31.85 -4.70 28.52
N ALA A 234 31.81 -5.36 27.35
CA ALA A 234 32.61 -6.56 27.10
C ALA A 234 34.11 -6.28 27.27
N ARG A 235 34.62 -5.12 26.82
CA ARG A 235 36.03 -4.70 27.04
C ARG A 235 36.38 -4.57 28.51
N ARG A 236 35.45 -4.13 29.38
CA ARG A 236 35.66 -4.05 30.83
C ARG A 236 35.70 -5.43 31.48
N LEU A 237 34.80 -6.31 31.06
CA LEU A 237 34.66 -7.68 31.61
C LEU A 237 35.73 -8.64 31.08
N HIS A 238 36.22 -8.43 29.87
CA HIS A 238 37.12 -9.34 29.14
C HIS A 238 38.31 -9.87 29.95
N ARG A 239 38.87 -9.09 30.89
CA ARG A 239 39.98 -9.53 31.75
C ARG A 239 39.56 -10.37 32.95
N ARG A 240 38.37 -10.14 33.50
CA ARG A 240 37.87 -10.76 34.74
C ARG A 240 36.95 -11.94 34.44
N GLU A 241 36.03 -11.74 33.50
CA GLU A 241 34.97 -12.67 33.10
C GLU A 241 34.94 -12.80 31.56
N PRO A 242 35.94 -13.47 30.96
CA PRO A 242 36.03 -13.61 29.51
C PRO A 242 34.85 -14.38 28.90
N GLN A 243 34.23 -15.29 29.64
CA GLN A 243 33.07 -16.05 29.17
C GLN A 243 31.85 -15.13 29.01
N HIS A 244 31.55 -14.33 30.04
CA HIS A 244 30.44 -13.40 30.01
C HIS A 244 30.62 -12.33 28.91
N ALA A 245 31.85 -11.84 28.71
CA ALA A 245 32.16 -10.94 27.61
C ALA A 245 31.91 -11.59 26.22
N ALA A 246 32.26 -12.87 26.04
CA ALA A 246 31.98 -13.59 24.80
C ALA A 246 30.48 -13.84 24.57
N GLU A 247 29.71 -14.06 25.64
CA GLU A 247 28.24 -14.23 25.58
C GLU A 247 27.54 -12.93 25.17
N ILE A 248 27.86 -11.80 25.82
CA ILE A 248 27.30 -10.48 25.49
C ILE A 248 27.53 -10.17 24.00
N LEU A 249 28.76 -10.33 23.51
CA LEU A 249 29.10 -10.02 22.12
C LEU A 249 28.52 -11.03 21.12
N GLY A 250 28.40 -12.31 21.52
CA GLY A 250 27.83 -13.36 20.67
C GLY A 250 26.33 -13.18 20.42
N ALA A 251 25.61 -12.58 21.37
CA ALA A 251 24.18 -12.30 21.26
C ALA A 251 23.83 -11.12 20.32
N LEU A 252 24.83 -10.31 19.91
CA LEU A 252 24.59 -9.12 19.09
C LEU A 252 24.25 -9.47 17.63
N ASP A 253 23.21 -8.82 17.11
CA ASP A 253 22.95 -8.82 15.67
C ASP A 253 23.81 -7.76 14.97
N LEU A 254 24.86 -8.20 14.26
CA LEU A 254 25.78 -7.33 13.52
C LEU A 254 25.32 -7.02 12.09
N ALA A 255 24.13 -7.48 11.66
CA ALA A 255 23.64 -7.24 10.31
C ALA A 255 23.50 -5.73 10.01
N GLY A 256 24.05 -5.31 8.86
CA GLY A 256 23.98 -3.93 8.37
C GLY A 256 24.86 -2.92 9.11
N MET A 257 25.75 -3.37 10.01
CA MET A 257 26.64 -2.50 10.77
C MET A 257 27.89 -2.08 9.99
N PRO A 258 28.48 -0.91 10.30
CA PRO A 258 29.73 -0.48 9.68
C PRO A 258 30.86 -1.49 9.90
N TYR A 259 31.64 -1.76 8.85
CA TYR A 259 32.72 -2.76 8.88
C TYR A 259 33.70 -2.57 10.04
N VAL A 260 34.03 -1.31 10.37
CA VAL A 260 34.97 -0.99 11.45
C VAL A 260 34.43 -1.49 12.80
N LEU A 261 33.16 -1.22 13.10
CA LEU A 261 32.51 -1.67 14.33
C LEU A 261 32.40 -3.20 14.40
N VAL A 262 32.00 -3.83 13.28
CA VAL A 262 31.94 -5.29 13.18
C VAL A 262 33.30 -5.93 13.46
N ARG A 263 34.38 -5.35 12.91
CA ARG A 263 35.75 -5.83 13.13
C ARG A 263 36.17 -5.70 14.59
N GLU A 264 35.84 -4.58 15.23
CA GLU A 264 36.17 -4.36 16.65
C GLU A 264 35.41 -5.29 17.59
N VAL A 265 34.11 -5.48 17.36
CA VAL A 265 33.28 -6.44 18.11
C VAL A 265 33.81 -7.85 17.93
N TYR A 266 34.05 -8.26 16.69
CA TYR A 266 34.55 -9.59 16.38
C TYR A 266 35.93 -9.86 16.99
N GLY A 267 36.83 -8.88 16.92
CA GLY A 267 38.16 -8.98 17.55
C GLY A 267 38.06 -9.15 19.07
N CYS A 268 37.27 -8.31 19.74
CA CYS A 268 37.08 -8.39 21.19
C CYS A 268 36.42 -9.71 21.62
N TRP A 269 35.46 -10.20 20.84
CA TRP A 269 34.83 -11.51 21.06
C TRP A 269 35.85 -12.64 20.93
N LEU A 270 36.63 -12.66 19.85
CA LEU A 270 37.62 -13.70 19.60
C LEU A 270 38.70 -13.71 20.67
N ASP A 271 39.20 -12.53 21.08
CA ASP A 271 40.17 -12.42 22.18
C ASP A 271 39.59 -12.93 23.50
N SER A 272 38.30 -12.66 23.77
CA SER A 272 37.62 -13.18 24.97
C SER A 272 37.57 -14.71 24.94
N CYS A 273 37.26 -15.30 23.79
CA CYS A 273 37.29 -16.75 23.61
C CYS A 273 38.69 -17.35 23.78
N ARG A 274 39.76 -16.68 23.29
CA ARG A 274 41.15 -17.14 23.49
C ARG A 274 41.53 -17.19 24.97
N ARG A 275 41.08 -16.21 25.77
CA ARG A 275 41.34 -16.16 27.21
C ARG A 275 40.69 -17.30 28.01
N LEU A 276 39.68 -17.97 27.44
CA LEU A 276 39.07 -19.15 28.07
C LEU A 276 40.02 -20.35 28.10
N ARG A 277 41.10 -20.35 27.30
CA ARG A 277 42.12 -21.41 27.25
C ARG A 277 41.51 -22.82 27.10
N LEU A 278 40.50 -22.91 26.25
CA LEU A 278 39.78 -24.15 25.98
C LEU A 278 40.68 -25.13 25.21
N GLU A 279 40.91 -26.30 25.79
CA GLU A 279 41.76 -27.32 25.17
C GLU A 279 41.16 -27.86 23.87
N GLY A 280 41.99 -28.02 22.83
CA GLY A 280 41.55 -28.50 21.52
C GLY A 280 40.58 -27.58 20.80
N ALA A 281 40.41 -26.33 21.25
CA ALA A 281 39.44 -25.41 20.67
C ALA A 281 39.80 -25.03 19.23
N VAL A 282 38.75 -24.92 18.41
CA VAL A 282 38.84 -24.60 17.00
C VAL A 282 37.96 -23.39 16.70
N HIS A 283 38.51 -22.44 15.97
CA HIS A 283 37.83 -21.26 15.46
C HIS A 283 37.38 -21.48 14.02
N TYR A 284 36.08 -21.38 13.78
CA TYR A 284 35.47 -21.41 12.45
C TYR A 284 35.02 -20.01 12.05
N SER A 285 35.42 -19.55 10.86
CA SER A 285 35.11 -18.21 10.35
C SER A 285 34.72 -18.28 8.87
N PRO A 286 33.41 -18.42 8.54
CA PRO A 286 32.95 -18.54 7.16
C PRO A 286 32.90 -17.21 6.40
N ALA A 287 32.78 -16.08 7.11
CA ALA A 287 32.71 -14.74 6.52
C ALA A 287 33.15 -13.68 7.53
N THR A 288 33.42 -12.47 7.07
CA THR A 288 33.75 -11.34 7.94
C THR A 288 32.66 -11.10 8.98
N GLY A 289 33.05 -10.99 10.26
CA GLY A 289 32.12 -10.72 11.37
C GLY A 289 31.24 -11.90 11.75
N LYS A 290 31.47 -13.09 11.17
CA LYS A 290 30.76 -14.32 11.48
C LYS A 290 31.75 -15.39 11.90
N GLY A 291 31.52 -16.00 13.05
CA GLY A 291 32.39 -17.07 13.52
C GLY A 291 31.82 -17.86 14.66
N ALA A 292 32.45 -19.00 14.93
CA ALA A 292 32.15 -19.85 16.07
C ALA A 292 33.45 -20.39 16.66
N VAL A 293 33.47 -20.56 17.98
CA VAL A 293 34.49 -21.30 18.70
C VAL A 293 33.87 -22.61 19.17
N LEU A 294 34.52 -23.71 18.80
CA LEU A 294 34.06 -25.06 19.09
C LEU A 294 35.14 -25.84 19.86
N ILE A 295 34.72 -26.79 20.67
CA ILE A 295 35.59 -27.73 21.39
C ILE A 295 35.24 -29.17 21.03
N PRO A 296 36.15 -30.14 21.20
CA PRO A 296 35.82 -31.56 21.11
C PRO A 296 34.69 -31.93 22.08
N ASP A 297 33.72 -32.73 21.62
CA ASP A 297 32.62 -33.20 22.45
C ASP A 297 33.08 -34.38 23.33
N GLU A 298 32.79 -34.34 24.64
CA GLU A 298 33.30 -35.28 25.67
C GLU A 298 32.81 -36.75 25.53
N GLY A 299 32.22 -37.11 24.39
CA GLY A 299 31.81 -38.49 24.08
C GLY A 299 32.01 -38.89 22.62
N SER A 300 32.65 -38.05 21.80
CA SER A 300 32.87 -38.34 20.38
C SER A 300 33.99 -37.47 19.80
N GLU A 301 35.16 -38.07 19.55
CA GLU A 301 36.32 -37.40 18.93
C GLU A 301 36.03 -36.82 17.54
N THR A 302 34.98 -37.29 16.86
CA THR A 302 34.60 -36.82 15.51
C THR A 302 33.65 -35.62 15.51
N ARG A 303 33.19 -35.17 16.69
CA ARG A 303 32.19 -34.11 16.83
C ARG A 303 32.73 -32.93 17.63
N LEU A 304 32.38 -31.74 17.16
CA LEU A 304 32.72 -30.47 17.78
C LEU A 304 31.45 -29.83 18.34
N LYS A 305 31.55 -29.30 19.56
CA LYS A 305 30.49 -28.64 20.30
C LYS A 305 30.73 -27.14 20.31
N VAL A 306 29.73 -26.34 19.94
CA VAL A 306 29.82 -24.87 19.95
C VAL A 306 29.86 -24.36 21.38
N VAL A 307 30.85 -23.53 21.69
CA VAL A 307 30.97 -22.83 22.97
C VAL A 307 30.46 -21.40 22.86
N SER A 308 30.81 -20.72 21.76
CA SER A 308 30.32 -19.38 21.48
C SER A 308 30.24 -19.18 19.97
N ALA A 309 29.28 -18.39 19.53
CA ALA A 309 29.10 -18.03 18.12
C ALA A 309 28.68 -16.56 18.02
N ILE A 310 29.06 -15.94 16.90
CA ILE A 310 28.74 -14.56 16.58
C ILE A 310 28.31 -14.47 15.11
N GLY A 311 27.19 -13.79 14.84
CA GLY A 311 26.70 -13.55 13.49
C GLY A 311 26.28 -14.78 12.68
N LEU A 312 26.15 -15.95 13.32
CA LEU A 312 25.75 -17.22 12.71
C LEU A 312 24.36 -17.63 13.17
N ALA A 313 23.36 -17.44 12.31
CA ALA A 313 21.97 -17.79 12.63
C ALA A 313 21.82 -19.29 12.93
N GLY A 314 21.20 -19.61 14.07
CA GLY A 314 20.97 -20.98 14.52
C GLY A 314 22.17 -21.68 15.16
N TRP A 315 23.33 -21.03 15.25
CA TRP A 315 24.48 -21.59 15.97
C TRP A 315 24.39 -21.18 17.44
N SER A 316 23.79 -22.04 18.25
CA SER A 316 23.70 -21.86 19.69
C SER A 316 24.81 -22.62 20.41
N THR A 317 25.10 -22.22 21.64
CA THR A 317 25.91 -22.99 22.59
C THR A 317 25.39 -24.43 22.66
N ASP A 318 26.31 -25.37 22.85
CA ASP A 318 26.07 -26.82 22.90
C ASP A 318 25.63 -27.51 21.61
N ARG A 319 25.41 -26.76 20.52
CA ARG A 319 25.11 -27.35 19.22
C ARG A 319 26.32 -28.13 18.70
N ARG A 320 26.09 -29.33 18.16
CA ARG A 320 27.13 -30.27 17.71
C ARG A 320 27.23 -30.34 16.20
N PHE A 321 28.46 -30.38 15.70
CA PHE A 321 28.79 -30.48 14.27
C PHE A 321 29.83 -31.58 14.04
N ALA A 322 29.77 -32.24 12.88
CA ALA A 322 30.84 -33.15 12.47
C ALA A 322 32.10 -32.36 12.10
N ALA A 323 33.27 -32.79 12.57
CA ALA A 323 34.54 -32.10 12.29
C ALA A 323 34.82 -31.96 10.79
N THR A 324 34.41 -32.96 9.98
CA THR A 324 34.57 -32.98 8.52
C THR A 324 33.72 -31.96 7.77
N ALA A 325 32.65 -31.43 8.39
CA ALA A 325 31.78 -30.43 7.79
C ALA A 325 32.39 -29.01 7.84
N LEU A 326 33.38 -28.78 8.70
CA LEU A 326 33.93 -27.45 9.00
C LEU A 326 35.30 -27.24 8.33
N ARG A 327 35.33 -27.25 6.99
CA ARG A 327 36.56 -27.22 6.17
C ARG A 327 37.48 -26.00 6.38
N SER A 328 37.01 -24.94 7.03
CA SER A 328 37.81 -23.73 7.33
C SER A 328 38.08 -23.50 8.81
N ALA A 329 37.83 -24.50 9.66
CA ALA A 329 38.10 -24.40 11.09
C ALA A 329 39.63 -24.44 11.34
N ARG A 330 40.14 -23.50 12.13
CA ARG A 330 41.55 -23.36 12.47
C ARG A 330 41.74 -23.48 13.99
N PRO A 331 42.87 -24.02 14.48
CA PRO A 331 43.15 -24.04 15.91
C PRO A 331 43.01 -22.63 16.52
N LEU A 332 42.29 -22.54 17.65
CA LEU A 332 42.20 -21.30 18.40
C LEU A 332 43.52 -21.10 19.15
N ALA A 333 44.44 -20.32 18.57
CA ALA A 333 45.70 -19.99 19.23
C ALA A 333 45.44 -19.16 20.50
N ALA A 334 46.15 -19.52 21.59
CA ALA A 334 46.12 -18.84 22.87
C ALA A 334 46.71 -17.42 22.81
#